data_AF-A0A7C2YPX2-F1
#
_entry.id   AF-A0A7C2YPX2-F1
#
_cell.length_a   1.000
_cell.length_b   1.000
_cell.length_c   1.000
_cell.angle_alpha   90.00
_cell.angle_beta   90.00
_cell.angle_gamma   90.00
#
_symmetry.space_group_name_H-M   'P 1'
#
loop_
_entity.id
_entity.type
_entity.pdbx_description
1 polymer ?
#
loop_
_entity_poly.entity_id
_entity_poly.type
_entity_poly.pdbx_seq_one_letter_code
_entity_poly.pdbx_strand_id
1 'polypeptide(L)'
;MIDLKAFFNGRDKAFENELTDEIRRNAADTVAKANALLRRAGFEHITRVNSGWRPPLINAAVANASPTSHHLTGRAVDLADPDRRLAAWCVANLDALEEIGLWLEDPRWTYDPDGDHWVHLQTLPPRSGNRVFVPADIPAKDPDFPVTRA
;
A
#
# COMPACT_ATOMS: atom_id res chain seq x y z
N MET A 1 6.16 -4.37 -13.17
CA MET A 1 5.26 -5.25 -12.42
C MET A 1 6.04 -5.80 -11.25
N ILE A 2 5.44 -5.80 -10.07
CA ILE A 2 6.07 -6.25 -8.83
C ILE A 2 5.94 -7.78 -8.69
N ASP A 3 6.88 -8.42 -8.01
CA ASP A 3 6.84 -9.84 -7.68
C ASP A 3 6.86 -10.07 -6.16
N LEU A 4 6.71 -11.33 -5.74
CA LEU A 4 6.76 -11.68 -4.32
C LEU A 4 8.13 -11.39 -3.69
N LYS A 5 9.21 -11.45 -4.47
CA LYS A 5 10.56 -11.13 -3.98
C LYS A 5 10.64 -9.65 -3.59
N ALA A 6 10.16 -8.74 -4.44
CA ALA A 6 10.06 -7.32 -4.15
C ALA A 6 9.11 -7.06 -2.97
N PHE A 7 7.96 -7.75 -2.93
CA PHE A 7 6.98 -7.61 -1.85
C PHE A 7 7.53 -7.99 -0.48
N PHE A 8 8.22 -9.12 -0.36
CA PHE A 8 8.80 -9.58 0.90
C PHE A 8 10.11 -8.86 1.26
N ASN A 9 10.86 -8.41 0.26
CA ASN A 9 12.13 -7.70 0.44
C ASN A 9 13.09 -8.41 1.41
N GLY A 10 13.21 -9.75 1.29
CA GLY A 10 14.06 -10.60 2.12
C GLY A 10 13.52 -10.95 3.52
N ARG A 11 12.40 -10.35 3.93
CA ARG A 11 11.76 -10.62 5.23
C ARG A 11 11.21 -12.04 5.31
N ASP A 12 10.81 -12.61 4.18
CA ASP A 12 10.36 -14.00 4.04
C ASP A 12 11.39 -15.03 4.51
N LYS A 13 12.68 -14.67 4.43
CA LYS A 13 13.79 -15.49 4.92
C LYS A 13 14.21 -15.12 6.32
N ALA A 14 14.34 -13.82 6.60
CA ALA A 14 14.79 -13.33 7.90
C ALA A 14 13.79 -13.63 9.04
N PHE A 15 12.50 -13.75 8.71
CA PHE A 15 11.40 -13.97 9.64
C PHE A 15 10.53 -15.16 9.22
N GLU A 16 11.15 -16.21 8.66
CA GLU A 16 10.44 -17.37 8.10
C GLU A 16 9.44 -18.00 9.07
N ASN A 17 9.78 -18.08 10.36
CA ASN A 17 8.91 -18.63 11.42
C ASN A 17 7.63 -17.81 11.65
N GLU A 18 7.62 -16.53 11.26
CA GLU A 18 6.45 -15.65 11.36
C GLU A 18 5.65 -15.59 10.04
N LEU A 19 6.22 -16.11 8.94
CA LEU A 19 5.59 -16.12 7.62
C LEU A 19 4.68 -17.34 7.46
N THR A 20 3.45 -17.21 7.94
CA THR A 20 2.42 -18.24 7.83
C THR A 20 1.94 -18.44 6.38
N ASP A 21 1.34 -19.60 6.10
CA ASP A 21 0.72 -19.86 4.79
C ASP A 21 -0.39 -18.87 4.46
N GLU A 22 -1.09 -18.35 5.48
CA GLU A 22 -2.08 -17.30 5.27
C GLU A 22 -1.44 -16.01 4.76
N ILE A 23 -0.34 -15.57 5.37
CA ILE A 23 0.39 -14.38 4.91
C ILE A 23 0.90 -14.60 3.48
N ARG A 24 1.38 -15.81 3.14
CA ARG A 24 1.80 -16.13 1.76
C ARG A 24 0.66 -16.01 0.75
N ARG A 25 -0.54 -16.51 1.09
CA ARG A 25 -1.74 -16.37 0.24
C ARG A 25 -2.16 -14.90 0.11
N ASN A 26 -2.18 -14.17 1.22
CA ASN A 26 -2.51 -12.75 1.23
C ASN A 26 -1.52 -11.92 0.40
N ALA A 27 -0.22 -12.22 0.49
CA ALA A 27 0.82 -11.58 -0.30
C ALA A 27 0.61 -11.83 -1.80
N ALA A 28 0.29 -13.06 -2.21
CA ALA A 28 0.00 -13.40 -3.59
C ALA A 28 -1.23 -12.64 -4.13
N ASP A 29 -2.32 -12.56 -3.37
CA ASP A 29 -3.50 -11.77 -3.73
C ASP A 29 -3.18 -10.28 -3.85
N THR A 30 -2.45 -9.73 -2.87
CA THR A 30 -2.05 -8.31 -2.85
C THR A 30 -1.18 -7.96 -4.06
N VAL A 31 -0.17 -8.80 -4.36
CA VAL A 31 0.70 -8.61 -5.54
C VAL A 31 -0.11 -8.73 -6.85
N ALA A 32 -1.04 -9.67 -6.94
CA ALA A 32 -1.88 -9.82 -8.12
C ALA A 32 -2.76 -8.59 -8.36
N LYS A 33 -3.42 -8.08 -7.32
CA LYS A 33 -4.28 -6.88 -7.37
C LYS A 33 -3.47 -5.60 -7.65
N ALA A 34 -2.34 -5.42 -6.98
CA ALA A 34 -1.45 -4.29 -7.25
C ALA A 34 -0.97 -4.30 -8.70
N ASN A 35 -0.59 -5.45 -9.26
CA ASN A 35 -0.23 -5.55 -10.67
C ASN A 35 -1.42 -5.34 -11.62
N ALA A 36 -2.65 -5.72 -11.23
CA ALA A 36 -3.84 -5.41 -12.00
C ALA A 36 -4.09 -3.90 -12.07
N LEU A 37 -3.91 -3.19 -10.95
CA LEU A 37 -3.96 -1.73 -10.90
C LEU A 37 -2.89 -1.10 -11.79
N LEU A 38 -1.62 -1.51 -11.63
CA LEU A 38 -0.51 -0.98 -12.41
C LEU A 38 -0.73 -1.15 -13.92
N ARG A 39 -1.26 -2.30 -14.36
CA ARG A 39 -1.66 -2.52 -15.76
C ARG A 39 -2.81 -1.62 -16.18
N ARG A 40 -3.87 -1.54 -15.38
CA ARG A 40 -5.05 -0.69 -15.68
C ARG A 40 -4.65 0.79 -15.81
N ALA A 41 -3.68 1.22 -15.03
CA ALA A 41 -3.21 2.60 -15.00
C ALA A 41 -2.09 2.92 -16.00
N GLY A 42 -1.48 1.92 -16.66
CA GLY A 42 -0.33 2.12 -17.55
C GLY A 42 1.02 2.36 -16.82
N PHE A 43 1.13 1.88 -15.58
CA PHE A 43 2.31 2.02 -14.71
C PHE A 43 3.07 0.70 -14.51
N GLU A 44 3.08 -0.19 -15.51
CA GLU A 44 3.78 -1.48 -15.42
C GLU A 44 5.30 -1.35 -15.24
N HIS A 45 5.87 -0.17 -15.51
CA HIS A 45 7.27 0.14 -15.24
C HIS A 45 7.58 0.22 -13.74
N ILE A 46 6.58 0.42 -12.87
CA ILE A 46 6.77 0.35 -11.42
C ILE A 46 7.04 -1.11 -11.02
N THR A 47 8.24 -1.33 -10.48
CA THR A 47 8.72 -2.63 -9.97
C THR A 47 9.20 -2.55 -8.52
N ARG A 48 9.37 -1.34 -7.97
CA ARG A 48 9.82 -1.10 -6.60
C ARG A 48 8.64 -1.14 -5.64
N VAL A 49 8.74 -2.01 -4.64
CA VAL A 49 7.89 -2.03 -3.45
C VAL A 49 8.66 -1.42 -2.30
N ASN A 50 8.17 -0.32 -1.74
CA ASN A 50 8.77 0.32 -0.56
C ASN A 50 8.52 -0.54 0.68
N SER A 51 7.34 -1.15 0.79
CA SER A 51 7.02 -2.12 1.84
C SER A 51 5.86 -3.02 1.46
N GLY A 52 6.05 -4.34 1.52
CA GLY A 52 4.97 -5.34 1.47
C GLY A 52 4.69 -5.88 2.86
N TRP A 53 4.83 -7.19 3.06
CA TRP A 53 4.65 -7.78 4.40
C TRP A 53 5.67 -7.23 5.41
N ARG A 54 5.20 -6.94 6.62
CA ARG A 54 6.02 -6.51 7.76
C ARG A 54 5.82 -7.50 8.92
N PRO A 55 6.86 -8.21 9.37
CA PRO A 55 6.82 -8.89 10.66
C PRO A 55 6.51 -7.90 11.81
N PRO A 56 5.87 -8.33 12.91
CA PRO A 56 5.63 -7.53 14.11
C PRO A 56 6.80 -6.65 14.55
N LEU A 57 8.02 -7.20 14.62
CA LEU A 57 9.22 -6.46 14.99
C LEU A 57 9.50 -5.28 14.04
N ILE A 58 9.38 -5.53 12.74
CA ILE A 58 9.59 -4.52 11.70
C ILE A 58 8.47 -3.47 11.75
N ASN A 59 7.22 -3.88 11.91
CA ASN A 59 6.09 -2.95 11.98
C ASN A 59 6.20 -2.02 13.20
N ALA A 60 6.60 -2.53 14.36
CA ALA A 60 6.79 -1.73 15.57
C ALA A 60 7.90 -0.67 15.44
N ALA A 61 8.87 -0.88 14.56
CA ALA A 61 9.94 0.07 14.28
C ALA A 61 9.55 1.16 13.27
N VAL A 62 8.42 1.01 12.57
CA VAL A 62 7.93 2.04 11.63
C VAL A 62 7.17 3.10 12.41
N ALA A 63 7.63 4.36 12.30
CA ALA A 63 6.99 5.49 12.95
C ALA A 63 5.49 5.56 12.60
N ASN A 64 4.65 5.70 13.62
CA ASN A 64 3.19 5.81 13.53
C ASN A 64 2.48 4.61 12.88
N ALA A 65 3.17 3.47 12.67
CA ALA A 65 2.51 2.29 12.13
C ALA A 65 1.51 1.71 13.15
N SER A 66 0.29 1.42 12.68
CA SER A 66 -0.73 0.79 13.51
C SER A 66 -0.33 -0.63 13.93
N PRO A 67 -0.56 -1.04 15.19
CA PRO A 67 -0.45 -2.44 15.64
C PRO A 67 -1.41 -3.39 14.92
N THR A 68 -2.42 -2.86 14.22
CA THR A 68 -3.39 -3.63 13.43
C THR A 68 -3.22 -3.40 11.92
N SER A 69 -2.06 -2.90 11.48
CA SER A 69 -1.78 -2.65 10.06
C SER A 69 -1.94 -3.90 9.19
N HIS A 70 -2.50 -3.73 8.00
CA HIS A 70 -2.62 -4.81 7.02
C HIS A 70 -1.27 -5.25 6.42
N HIS A 71 -0.18 -4.50 6.64
CA HIS A 71 1.16 -5.01 6.32
C HIS A 71 1.54 -6.23 7.16
N LEU A 72 1.05 -6.34 8.40
CA LEU A 72 1.33 -7.48 9.29
C LEU A 72 0.82 -8.81 8.72
N THR A 73 -0.28 -8.75 7.99
CA THR A 73 -0.95 -9.93 7.43
C THR A 73 -0.71 -10.12 5.93
N GLY A 74 0.18 -9.31 5.33
CA GLY A 74 0.48 -9.37 3.90
C GLY A 74 -0.67 -8.86 3.01
N ARG A 75 -1.58 -8.06 3.56
CA ARG A 75 -2.76 -7.50 2.87
C ARG A 75 -2.60 -6.02 2.48
N ALA A 76 -1.40 -5.48 2.59
CA ALA A 76 -1.07 -4.12 2.18
C ALA A 76 0.27 -4.04 1.44
N VAL A 77 0.41 -3.02 0.61
CA VAL A 77 1.62 -2.72 -0.16
C VAL A 77 1.81 -1.21 -0.29
N ASP A 78 3.05 -0.76 -0.13
CA ASP A 78 3.50 0.59 -0.46
C ASP A 78 4.28 0.53 -1.78
N LEU A 79 3.72 1.08 -2.85
CA LEU A 79 4.37 1.18 -4.16
C LEU A 79 5.12 2.50 -4.27
N ALA A 80 6.33 2.49 -4.83
CA ALA A 80 7.05 3.73 -5.09
C ALA A 80 6.30 4.60 -6.10
N ASP A 81 6.12 5.88 -5.79
CA ASP A 81 5.40 6.85 -6.64
C ASP A 81 6.06 8.24 -6.60
N PRO A 82 7.33 8.36 -7.01
CA PRO A 82 8.15 9.55 -6.76
C PRO A 82 7.61 10.83 -7.43
N ASP A 83 6.84 10.71 -8.52
CA ASP A 83 6.23 11.85 -9.23
C ASP A 83 4.73 12.01 -8.92
N ARG A 84 4.19 11.16 -8.03
CA ARG A 84 2.81 11.16 -7.55
C ARG A 84 1.75 10.98 -8.64
N ARG A 85 2.15 10.47 -9.81
CA ARG A 85 1.24 10.26 -10.93
C ARG A 85 0.36 9.04 -10.71
N LEU A 86 0.84 8.01 -10.02
CA LEU A 86 0.01 6.86 -9.68
C LEU A 86 -1.05 7.26 -8.65
N ALA A 87 -0.67 8.03 -7.62
CA ALA A 87 -1.61 8.57 -6.63
C ALA A 87 -2.70 9.40 -7.29
N ALA A 88 -2.33 10.32 -8.19
CA ALA A 88 -3.27 11.16 -8.92
C ALA A 88 -4.22 10.32 -9.79
N TRP A 89 -3.69 9.29 -10.46
CA TRP A 89 -4.50 8.36 -11.25
C TRP A 89 -5.49 7.60 -10.35
N CYS A 90 -5.05 7.06 -9.22
CA CYS A 90 -5.92 6.30 -8.30
C CYS A 90 -7.08 7.16 -7.79
N VAL A 91 -6.82 8.40 -7.38
CA VAL A 91 -7.86 9.33 -6.92
C VAL A 91 -8.88 9.65 -8.02
N ALA A 92 -8.44 9.74 -9.28
CA ALA A 92 -9.32 10.01 -10.42
C ALA A 92 -10.09 8.76 -10.91
N ASN A 93 -9.73 7.55 -10.46
CA ASN A 93 -10.27 6.27 -10.97
C ASN A 93 -10.67 5.32 -9.82
N LEU A 94 -11.44 5.82 -8.85
CA LEU A 94 -11.84 5.05 -7.66
C LEU A 94 -12.72 3.84 -7.98
N ASP A 95 -13.47 3.89 -9.07
CA ASP A 95 -14.21 2.77 -9.65
C ASP A 95 -13.29 1.61 -10.03
N ALA A 96 -12.13 1.89 -10.64
CA ALA A 96 -11.14 0.87 -10.95
C ALA A 96 -10.58 0.23 -9.68
N LEU A 97 -10.36 1.01 -8.62
CA LEU A 97 -9.93 0.45 -7.32
C LEU A 97 -11.02 -0.42 -6.71
N GLU A 98 -12.29 -0.04 -6.82
CA GLU A 98 -13.42 -0.84 -6.38
C GLU A 98 -13.54 -2.16 -7.13
N GLU A 99 -13.50 -2.14 -8.47
CA GLU A 99 -13.51 -3.34 -9.32
C GLU A 99 -12.41 -4.34 -8.95
N ILE A 100 -11.20 -3.84 -8.67
CA ILE A 100 -10.04 -4.66 -8.30
C ILE A 100 -10.13 -5.13 -6.84
N GLY A 101 -10.90 -4.44 -5.99
CA GLY A 101 -10.99 -4.71 -4.57
C GLY A 101 -9.79 -4.17 -3.78
N LEU A 102 -9.42 -2.92 -4.04
CA LEU A 102 -8.32 -2.20 -3.38
C LEU A 102 -8.81 -0.94 -2.66
N TRP A 103 -8.27 -0.67 -1.48
CA TRP A 103 -8.48 0.58 -0.76
C TRP A 103 -7.18 1.38 -0.73
N LEU A 104 -7.31 2.69 -0.83
CA LEU A 104 -6.21 3.63 -0.96
C LEU A 104 -6.06 4.45 0.33
N GLU A 105 -4.86 4.49 0.90
CA GLU A 105 -4.56 5.51 1.90
C GLU A 105 -4.55 6.88 1.23
N ASP A 106 -5.18 7.87 1.85
CA ASP A 106 -5.25 9.24 1.36
C ASP A 106 -3.84 9.75 1.00
N PRO A 107 -3.54 10.06 -0.28
CA PRO A 107 -2.18 10.37 -0.72
C PRO A 107 -1.52 11.58 -0.05
N ARG A 108 -2.29 12.37 0.70
CA ARG A 108 -1.81 13.48 1.53
C ARG A 108 -1.02 13.03 2.77
N TRP A 109 -1.10 11.74 3.15
CA TRP A 109 -0.31 11.14 4.24
C TRP A 109 0.84 10.25 3.75
N THR A 110 0.79 9.77 2.51
CA THR A 110 1.83 8.91 1.91
C THR A 110 2.94 9.72 1.22
N TYR A 111 3.39 10.73 1.94
CA TYR A 111 4.33 11.75 1.50
C TYR A 111 5.43 11.92 2.55
N ASP A 112 6.65 12.15 2.09
CA ASP A 112 7.79 12.59 2.88
C ASP A 112 8.39 13.82 2.20
N PRO A 113 8.36 15.02 2.84
CA PRO A 113 8.88 16.25 2.24
C PRO A 113 10.34 16.17 1.80
N ASP A 114 11.13 15.37 2.52
CA ASP A 114 12.57 15.22 2.30
C ASP A 114 12.91 13.86 1.65
N GLY A 115 11.89 13.10 1.22
CA GLY A 115 12.05 11.67 0.94
C GLY A 115 11.16 11.12 -0.17
N ASP A 116 10.89 9.83 -0.08
CA ASP A 116 10.12 9.08 -1.08
C ASP A 116 8.61 9.32 -0.91
N HIS A 117 7.88 9.29 -2.03
CA HIS A 117 6.42 9.26 -2.05
C HIS A 117 5.97 7.84 -2.41
N TRP A 118 4.81 7.45 -1.90
CA TRP A 118 4.28 6.12 -2.17
C TRP A 118 2.76 6.13 -2.31
N VAL A 119 2.27 5.06 -2.94
CA VAL A 119 0.86 4.70 -2.96
C VAL A 119 0.68 3.50 -2.05
N HIS A 120 -0.01 3.71 -0.94
CA HIS A 120 -0.40 2.64 -0.03
C HIS A 120 -1.74 2.05 -0.45
N LEU A 121 -1.76 0.75 -0.69
CA LEU A 121 -2.95 0.00 -1.06
C LEU A 121 -3.15 -1.16 -0.09
N GLN A 122 -4.40 -1.48 0.21
CA GLN A 122 -4.76 -2.65 1.00
C GLN A 122 -5.95 -3.41 0.39
N THR A 123 -6.02 -4.71 0.64
CA THR A 123 -7.05 -5.61 0.07
C THR A 123 -8.28 -5.79 0.95
N LEU A 124 -8.32 -5.09 2.09
CA LEU A 124 -9.46 -5.02 3.00
C LEU A 124 -9.93 -3.58 3.20
N PRO A 125 -11.24 -3.36 3.45
CA PRO A 125 -11.74 -2.05 3.78
C PRO A 125 -11.19 -1.56 5.13
N PRO A 126 -10.94 -0.24 5.27
CA PRO A 126 -10.79 0.35 6.60
C PRO A 126 -12.10 0.23 7.37
N ARG A 127 -12.06 0.44 8.69
CA ARG A 127 -13.27 0.41 9.55
C ARG A 127 -14.37 1.37 9.08
N SER A 128 -14.01 2.50 8.46
CA SER A 128 -14.97 3.46 7.91
C SER A 128 -15.66 2.97 6.63
N GLY A 129 -15.11 1.97 5.94
CA GLY A 129 -15.57 1.51 4.63
C GLY A 129 -15.12 2.37 3.45
N ASN A 130 -14.74 3.64 3.67
CA ASN A 130 -14.32 4.59 2.63
C ASN A 130 -13.22 4.02 1.75
N ARG A 131 -13.32 4.25 0.43
CA ARG A 131 -12.34 3.77 -0.54
C ARG A 131 -10.99 4.46 -0.37
N VAL A 132 -11.04 5.76 -0.08
CA VAL A 132 -9.88 6.59 0.28
C VAL A 132 -9.94 6.89 1.77
N PHE A 133 -8.93 6.47 2.54
CA PHE A 133 -8.96 6.54 3.99
C PHE A 133 -7.83 7.34 4.60
N VAL A 134 -8.14 8.06 5.68
CA VAL A 134 -7.15 8.77 6.49
C VAL A 134 -6.50 7.77 7.45
N PRO A 135 -5.16 7.65 7.48
CA PRO A 135 -4.49 6.61 8.26
C PRO A 135 -4.38 6.95 9.75
N ALA A 136 -4.37 8.24 10.09
CA ALA A 136 -4.15 8.71 11.46
C ALA A 136 -4.83 10.06 11.70
N ASP A 137 -5.18 10.32 12.96
CA ASP A 137 -5.75 11.59 13.41
C ASP A 137 -4.65 12.64 13.65
N ILE A 138 -3.88 12.92 12.59
CA ILE A 138 -2.86 13.96 12.53
C ILE A 138 -3.02 14.72 11.22
N PRO A 139 -2.60 16.00 11.13
CA PRO A 139 -2.66 16.75 9.88
C PRO A 139 -1.97 16.02 8.72
N ALA A 140 -2.53 16.17 7.52
CA ALA A 140 -1.89 15.77 6.28
C ALA A 140 -0.51 16.40 6.16
N LYS A 141 0.46 15.62 5.66
CA LYS A 141 1.80 16.13 5.39
C LYS A 141 1.86 16.98 4.12
N ASP A 142 1.01 16.66 3.15
CA ASP A 142 0.77 17.51 2.00
C ASP A 142 -0.73 17.82 1.90
N PRO A 143 -1.23 18.89 2.53
CA PRO A 143 -2.65 19.22 2.55
C PRO A 143 -3.21 19.62 1.16
N ASP A 144 -2.34 20.02 0.23
CA ASP A 144 -2.74 20.61 -1.05
C ASP A 144 -2.88 19.57 -2.19
N PHE A 145 -2.49 18.31 -1.96
CA PHE A 145 -2.72 17.26 -2.96
C PHE A 145 -4.22 17.07 -3.23
N PRO A 146 -4.65 17.06 -4.50
CA PRO A 146 -6.05 16.92 -4.85
C PRO A 146 -6.56 15.52 -4.49
N VAL A 147 -7.60 15.44 -3.66
CA VAL A 147 -8.23 14.17 -3.25
C VAL A 147 -9.74 14.24 -3.40
N THR A 148 -10.29 13.27 -4.12
CA THR A 148 -11.71 12.94 -4.11
C THR A 148 -11.94 11.81 -3.09
N ARG A 149 -12.91 11.99 -2.19
CA ARG A 149 -13.32 10.95 -1.24
C ARG A 149 -14.58 10.28 -1.78
N ALA A 150 -14.56 8.95 -1.85
CA ALA A 150 -15.72 8.10 -2.14
C ALA A 150 -15.92 7.10 -0.99
#